data_AF-A0A8B9C2H3-F1
#
_entry.id   AF-A0A8B9C2H3-F1
#
_cell.length_a   1.000
_cell.length_b   1.000
_cell.length_c   1.000
_cell.angle_alpha   90.00
_cell.angle_beta   90.00
_cell.angle_gamma   90.00
#
_symmetry.space_group_name_H-M   'P 1'
#
loop_
_entity.id
_entity.type
_entity.pdbx_description
1 polymer ?
#
loop_
_entity_poly.entity_id
_entity_poly.type
_entity_poly.pdbx_seq_one_letter_code
_entity_poly.pdbx_strand_id
1 'polypeptide(L)'
;MPPNLTGYYRFVSQENMDNYLRALDINVVLRKVVCLLKPDKEIIHTGDHMVIRTITSLRDYVMDFDLGVQFEEDLGPVDGRKCQTTVSWEGDQLVCEQLGEKRNRGWRHWLEGDRLHLVRRQRRWGHTVQVLGALGEACAASFQLLSGASSGSSGAMTTSHKHPPAGFKS
;
A
#
# COMPACT_ATOMS: atom_id res chain seq x y z
N MET A 1 3.89 1.85 -22.21
CA MET A 1 4.29 0.99 -21.08
C MET A 1 3.84 1.71 -19.81
N PRO A 2 3.05 1.07 -18.93
CA PRO A 2 2.60 1.70 -17.69
C PRO A 2 3.80 2.08 -16.81
N PRO A 3 3.70 3.14 -16.00
CA PRO A 3 4.77 3.54 -15.10
C PRO A 3 5.02 2.50 -14.00
N ASN A 4 6.26 2.41 -13.51
CA ASN A 4 6.55 1.65 -12.31
C ASN A 4 6.25 2.52 -11.07
N LEU A 5 5.24 2.15 -10.29
CA LEU A 5 4.85 2.85 -9.06
C LEU A 5 5.63 2.39 -7.81
N THR A 6 6.57 1.45 -7.94
CA THR A 6 7.33 0.92 -6.79
C THR A 6 8.01 2.05 -6.03
N GLY A 7 7.81 2.11 -4.72
CA GLY A 7 8.42 3.13 -3.88
C GLY A 7 7.70 3.35 -2.55
N TYR A 8 8.30 4.22 -1.74
CA TYR A 8 7.71 4.72 -0.50
C TYR A 8 7.32 6.18 -0.69
N TYR A 9 6.08 6.51 -0.36
CA TYR A 9 5.50 7.83 -0.57
C TYR A 9 4.99 8.39 0.76
N ARG A 10 5.49 9.56 1.13
CA ARG A 10 5.11 10.24 2.38
C ARG A 10 3.97 11.21 2.15
N PHE A 11 3.04 11.27 3.08
CA PHE A 11 1.91 12.20 3.03
C PHE A 11 2.36 13.66 2.82
N VAL A 12 1.74 14.35 1.86
CA VAL A 12 1.95 15.80 1.62
C VAL A 12 0.68 16.58 1.91
N SER A 13 -0.42 16.25 1.24
CA SER A 13 -1.69 16.96 1.38
C SER A 13 -2.90 16.05 1.11
N GLN A 14 -4.05 16.47 1.61
CA GLN A 14 -5.34 15.83 1.35
C GLN A 14 -6.47 16.84 1.41
N GLU A 15 -7.40 16.74 0.47
CA GLU A 15 -8.54 17.62 0.30
C GLU A 15 -9.86 16.84 0.28
N ASN A 16 -10.91 17.46 0.81
CA ASN A 16 -12.30 16.98 0.74
C ASN A 16 -12.58 15.61 1.41
N MET A 17 -11.69 15.13 2.30
CA MET A 17 -11.80 13.80 2.91
C MET A 17 -13.06 13.62 3.78
N ASP A 18 -13.44 14.59 4.62
CA ASP A 18 -14.65 14.46 5.47
C ASP A 18 -15.92 14.26 4.64
N ASN A 19 -16.05 15.00 3.53
CA ASN A 19 -17.22 14.90 2.65
C ASN A 19 -17.28 13.55 1.93
N TYR A 20 -16.14 13.01 1.51
CA TYR A 20 -16.07 11.66 0.94
C TYR A 20 -16.45 10.60 1.97
N LEU A 21 -15.89 10.64 3.19
CA LEU A 21 -16.23 9.69 4.25
C LEU A 21 -17.71 9.81 4.66
N ARG A 22 -18.27 11.03 4.64
CA ARG A 22 -19.70 11.28 4.84
C ARG A 22 -20.54 10.62 3.75
N ALA A 23 -20.08 10.64 2.49
CA ALA A 23 -20.73 9.99 1.36
C ALA A 23 -20.73 8.45 1.46
N LEU A 24 -19.84 7.89 2.28
CA LEU A 24 -19.78 6.47 2.64
C LEU A 24 -20.61 6.13 3.89
N ASP A 25 -21.35 7.11 4.44
CA ASP A 25 -22.13 7.01 5.68
C ASP A 25 -21.29 6.66 6.93
N ILE A 26 -20.01 7.06 6.93
CA ILE A 26 -19.13 6.89 8.10
C ILE A 26 -19.53 7.89 9.18
N ASN A 27 -19.63 7.44 10.43
CA ASN A 27 -20.04 8.28 11.57
C ASN A 27 -19.04 9.43 11.84
N VAL A 28 -19.54 10.55 12.36
CA VAL A 28 -18.77 11.80 12.50
C VAL A 28 -17.50 11.67 13.33
N VAL A 29 -17.51 10.83 14.37
CA VAL A 29 -16.35 10.64 15.25
C VAL A 29 -15.23 9.97 14.47
N LEU A 30 -15.54 8.87 13.78
CA LEU A 30 -14.55 8.16 12.95
C LEU A 30 -14.04 9.04 11.81
N ARG A 31 -14.89 9.85 11.17
CA ARG A 31 -14.44 10.78 10.12
C ARG A 31 -13.41 11.79 10.62
N LYS A 32 -13.63 12.37 11.81
CA LYS A 32 -12.68 13.30 12.43
C LYS A 32 -11.33 12.63 12.69
N VAL A 33 -11.33 11.40 13.20
CA VAL A 33 -10.09 10.62 13.42
C VAL A 33 -9.37 10.38 12.09
N VAL A 34 -10.07 9.89 11.06
CA VAL A 34 -9.46 9.60 9.75
C VAL A 34 -8.89 10.86 9.09
N CYS A 35 -9.56 12.01 9.21
CA CYS A 35 -9.07 13.28 8.65
C CYS A 35 -7.80 13.82 9.36
N LEU A 36 -7.49 13.33 10.57
CA LEU A 36 -6.24 13.67 11.26
C LEU A 36 -5.08 12.74 10.89
N LEU A 37 -5.38 11.60 10.25
CA LEU A 37 -4.35 10.66 9.81
C LEU A 37 -3.57 11.25 8.63
N LYS A 38 -2.26 11.02 8.64
CA LYS A 38 -1.34 11.37 7.55
C LYS A 38 -0.78 10.07 6.96
N PRO A 39 -1.56 9.35 6.15
CA PRO A 39 -1.17 8.03 5.67
C PRO A 39 0.01 8.12 4.70
N ASP A 40 1.05 7.34 4.97
CA ASP A 40 2.12 7.05 4.02
C ASP A 40 1.72 5.84 3.16
N LYS A 41 2.41 5.63 2.03
CA LYS A 41 2.18 4.48 1.15
C LYS A 41 3.48 3.79 0.79
N GLU A 42 3.47 2.46 0.87
CA GLU A 42 4.48 1.61 0.26
C GLU A 42 3.82 0.85 -0.90
N ILE A 43 4.43 0.91 -2.08
CA ILE A 43 3.97 0.19 -3.26
C ILE A 43 5.09 -0.71 -3.75
N ILE A 44 4.75 -1.97 -4.02
CA ILE A 44 5.61 -2.95 -4.69
C ILE A 44 4.89 -3.36 -5.97
N HIS A 45 5.52 -3.17 -7.12
CA HIS A 45 4.96 -3.48 -8.44
C HIS A 45 5.89 -4.45 -9.18
N THR A 46 5.46 -5.71 -9.30
CA THR A 46 6.26 -6.80 -9.88
C THR A 46 5.49 -7.44 -11.03
N GLY A 47 5.76 -6.98 -12.25
CA GLY A 47 5.01 -7.44 -13.43
C GLY A 47 3.53 -7.06 -13.29
N ASP A 48 2.65 -8.06 -13.33
CA ASP A 48 1.20 -7.85 -13.18
C ASP A 48 0.72 -7.91 -11.72
N HIS A 49 1.61 -8.21 -10.78
CA HIS A 49 1.29 -8.31 -9.36
C HIS A 49 1.64 -7.01 -8.63
N MET A 50 0.74 -6.52 -7.77
CA MET A 50 0.96 -5.28 -7.02
C MET A 50 0.50 -5.41 -5.56
N VAL A 51 1.36 -4.92 -4.66
CA VAL A 51 1.05 -4.75 -3.24
C VAL A 51 1.06 -3.27 -2.90
N ILE A 52 -0.05 -2.76 -2.37
CA ILE A 52 -0.20 -1.38 -1.90
C ILE A 52 -0.48 -1.42 -0.39
N ARG A 53 0.47 -0.94 0.41
CA ARG A 53 0.28 -0.73 1.85
C ARG A 53 0.00 0.73 2.11
N THR A 54 -1.12 1.02 2.76
CA THR A 54 -1.44 2.33 3.32
C THR A 54 -1.15 2.28 4.81
N ILE A 55 -0.13 3.04 5.23
CA ILE A 55 0.44 2.97 6.57
C ILE A 55 -0.11 4.13 7.40
N THR A 56 -0.69 3.84 8.57
CA THR A 56 -1.24 4.88 9.46
C THR A 56 -0.87 4.64 10.91
N SER A 57 -1.00 5.66 11.76
CA SER A 57 -0.74 5.53 13.19
C SER A 57 -1.78 4.69 13.95
N LEU A 58 -2.91 4.34 13.30
CA LEU A 58 -4.00 3.59 13.94
C LEU A 58 -4.03 2.13 13.48
N ARG A 59 -4.04 1.93 12.15
CA ARG A 59 -4.10 0.62 11.53
C ARG A 59 -3.66 0.71 10.07
N ASP A 60 -2.86 -0.25 9.65
CA ASP A 60 -2.45 -0.36 8.26
C ASP A 60 -3.52 -1.07 7.43
N TYR A 61 -3.58 -0.70 6.16
CA TYR A 61 -4.46 -1.31 5.18
C TYR A 61 -3.63 -1.80 4.00
N VAL A 62 -3.73 -3.08 3.68
CA VAL A 62 -2.93 -3.73 2.63
C VAL A 62 -3.84 -4.26 1.54
N MET A 63 -3.53 -3.88 0.30
CA MET A 63 -4.08 -4.50 -0.90
C MET A 63 -2.98 -5.33 -1.55
N ASP A 64 -3.29 -6.57 -1.90
CA ASP A 64 -2.40 -7.53 -2.53
C ASP A 64 -3.19 -8.21 -3.63
N PHE A 65 -2.86 -7.91 -4.90
CA PHE A 65 -3.72 -8.24 -6.04
C PHE A 65 -2.94 -8.37 -7.34
N ASP A 66 -3.54 -9.08 -8.29
CA ASP A 66 -3.11 -9.12 -9.69
C ASP A 66 -3.92 -8.13 -10.54
N LEU A 67 -3.25 -7.42 -11.43
CA LEU A 67 -3.87 -6.43 -12.32
C LEU A 67 -4.88 -7.12 -13.26
N GLY A 68 -6.06 -6.51 -13.39
CA GLY A 68 -7.16 -7.01 -14.21
C GLY A 68 -7.94 -8.19 -13.60
N VAL A 69 -7.52 -8.71 -12.44
CA VAL A 69 -8.19 -9.82 -11.76
C VAL A 69 -9.10 -9.26 -10.67
N GLN A 70 -10.33 -9.77 -10.60
CA GLN A 70 -11.28 -9.42 -9.54
C GLN A 70 -10.96 -10.19 -8.26
N PHE A 71 -11.02 -9.50 -7.11
CA PHE A 71 -10.83 -10.10 -5.80
C PHE A 71 -11.81 -9.53 -4.77
N GLU A 72 -12.03 -10.28 -3.68
CA GLU A 72 -12.81 -9.77 -2.54
C GLU A 72 -11.92 -8.86 -1.68
N GLU A 73 -12.32 -7.60 -1.56
CA GLU A 73 -11.64 -6.59 -0.74
C GLU A 73 -12.41 -6.38 0.57
N ASP A 74 -11.76 -6.66 1.71
CA ASP A 74 -12.30 -6.39 3.04
C ASP A 74 -12.02 -4.94 3.47
N LEU A 75 -13.04 -4.11 3.35
CA LEU A 75 -13.04 -2.71 3.79
C LEU A 75 -13.66 -2.55 5.18
N GLY A 76 -13.79 -3.65 5.94
CA GLY A 76 -14.15 -3.66 7.35
C GLY A 76 -13.43 -2.60 8.19
N PRO A 77 -12.10 -2.46 8.08
CA PRO A 77 -11.33 -1.43 8.79
C PRO A 77 -11.63 0.01 8.38
N VAL A 78 -12.19 0.22 7.18
CA VAL A 78 -12.43 1.55 6.61
C VAL A 78 -13.88 1.98 6.83
N ASP A 79 -14.84 1.15 6.40
CA ASP A 79 -16.25 1.47 6.43
C ASP A 79 -17.17 0.27 6.72
N GLY A 80 -16.62 -0.87 7.17
CA GLY A 80 -17.42 -2.02 7.60
C GLY A 80 -17.96 -2.90 6.47
N ARG A 81 -17.48 -2.71 5.23
CA ARG A 81 -18.04 -3.34 4.03
C ARG A 81 -17.05 -4.28 3.35
N LYS A 82 -17.57 -5.11 2.44
CA LYS A 82 -16.79 -5.87 1.46
C LYS A 82 -17.13 -5.39 0.05
N CYS A 83 -16.16 -5.43 -0.86
CA CYS A 83 -16.35 -5.10 -2.27
C CYS A 83 -15.73 -6.20 -3.15
N GLN A 84 -16.28 -6.37 -4.36
CA GLN A 84 -15.60 -7.06 -5.45
C GLN A 84 -14.79 -6.01 -6.20
N THR A 85 -13.49 -6.11 -6.10
CA THR A 85 -12.57 -5.05 -6.52
C THR A 85 -11.72 -5.50 -7.68
N THR A 86 -11.54 -4.61 -8.65
CA THR A 86 -10.66 -4.83 -9.80
C THR A 86 -9.79 -3.61 -9.98
N VAL A 87 -8.50 -3.83 -10.20
CA VAL A 87 -7.52 -2.76 -10.43
C VAL A 87 -6.85 -2.98 -11.78
N SER A 88 -6.78 -1.96 -12.62
CA SER A 88 -6.22 -2.04 -13.96
C SER A 88 -5.58 -0.73 -14.38
N TRP A 89 -4.80 -0.77 -15.46
CA TRP A 89 -4.21 0.42 -16.06
C TRP A 89 -5.15 1.05 -17.08
N GLU A 90 -5.39 2.36 -16.97
CA GLU A 90 -5.96 3.20 -18.02
C GLU A 90 -4.91 4.25 -18.42
N GLY A 91 -4.17 3.99 -19.51
CA GLY A 91 -3.06 4.85 -19.90
C GLY A 91 -1.92 4.81 -18.88
N ASP A 92 -1.63 5.94 -18.26
CA ASP A 92 -0.64 6.12 -17.19
C ASP A 92 -1.27 6.13 -15.78
N GLN A 93 -2.57 5.90 -15.68
CA GLN A 93 -3.31 5.90 -14.42
C GLN A 93 -3.67 4.47 -13.99
N LEU A 94 -3.40 4.17 -12.72
CA LEU A 94 -3.90 2.97 -12.08
C LEU A 94 -5.31 3.22 -11.57
N VAL A 95 -6.29 2.49 -12.07
CA VAL A 95 -7.71 2.68 -11.80
C VAL A 95 -8.24 1.49 -11.02
N CYS A 96 -9.00 1.77 -9.97
CA CYS A 96 -9.68 0.77 -9.18
C CYS A 96 -11.19 1.00 -9.21
N GLU A 97 -11.91 -0.07 -9.48
CA GLU A 97 -13.36 -0.17 -9.36
C GLU A 97 -13.71 -1.06 -8.18
N GLN A 98 -14.58 -0.57 -7.28
CA GLN A 98 -15.03 -1.28 -6.10
C GLN A 98 -16.54 -1.52 -6.22
N LEU A 99 -16.93 -2.72 -6.62
CA LEU A 99 -18.33 -3.10 -6.78
C LEU A 99 -18.90 -3.60 -5.45
N GLY A 100 -19.95 -2.95 -4.97
CA GLY A 100 -20.60 -3.31 -3.71
C GLY A 100 -21.80 -2.41 -3.42
N GLU A 101 -22.12 -2.26 -2.12
CA GLU A 101 -23.25 -1.44 -1.66
C GLU A 101 -23.21 0.01 -2.17
N LYS A 102 -22.01 0.60 -2.25
CA LYS A 102 -21.80 1.96 -2.75
C LYS A 102 -21.55 1.94 -4.26
N ARG A 103 -22.49 2.47 -5.02
CA ARG A 103 -22.39 2.59 -6.50
C ARG A 103 -21.29 3.58 -6.91
N ASN A 104 -20.52 3.23 -7.95
CA ASN A 104 -19.43 4.05 -8.51
C ASN A 104 -18.34 4.39 -7.48
N ARG A 105 -18.07 3.47 -6.56
CA ARG A 105 -16.96 3.56 -5.62
C ARG A 105 -15.68 3.10 -6.33
N GLY A 106 -14.60 3.82 -6.10
CA GLY A 106 -13.32 3.50 -6.70
C GLY A 106 -12.32 4.62 -6.52
N TRP A 107 -11.13 4.42 -7.06
CA TRP A 107 -10.04 5.39 -6.97
C TRP A 107 -9.14 5.37 -8.20
N ARG A 108 -8.33 6.43 -8.35
CA ARG A 108 -7.31 6.54 -9.38
C ARG A 108 -5.99 6.99 -8.76
N HIS A 109 -4.92 6.34 -9.16
CA HIS A 109 -3.54 6.66 -8.82
C HIS A 109 -2.76 7.03 -10.08
N TRP A 110 -1.92 8.07 -9.99
CA TRP A 110 -0.99 8.42 -11.07
C TRP A 110 0.22 9.17 -10.50
N LEU A 111 1.28 9.27 -11.31
CA LEU A 111 2.48 10.02 -10.95
C LEU A 111 2.51 11.37 -11.69
N GLU A 112 2.88 12.42 -10.97
CA GLU A 112 3.31 13.71 -11.53
C GLU A 112 4.68 14.06 -10.94
N GLY A 113 5.75 13.79 -11.70
CA GLY A 113 7.11 13.91 -11.20
C GLY A 113 7.39 12.95 -10.04
N ASP A 114 7.76 13.50 -8.89
CA ASP A 114 8.02 12.76 -7.64
C ASP A 114 6.76 12.59 -6.77
N ARG A 115 5.57 12.92 -7.29
CA ARG A 115 4.33 12.89 -6.51
C ARG A 115 3.41 11.77 -6.96
N LEU A 116 2.95 10.98 -6.00
CA LEU A 116 1.86 10.04 -6.16
C LEU A 116 0.54 10.73 -5.82
N HIS A 117 -0.30 10.88 -6.83
CA HIS A 117 -1.64 11.43 -6.69
C HIS A 117 -2.64 10.30 -6.48
N LEU A 118 -3.65 10.56 -5.64
CA LEU A 118 -4.76 9.66 -5.36
C LEU A 118 -6.06 10.44 -5.38
N VAL A 119 -6.98 10.03 -6.24
CA VAL A 119 -8.35 10.53 -6.25
C VAL A 119 -9.31 9.42 -5.87
N ARG A 120 -10.14 9.66 -4.85
CA ARG A 120 -11.27 8.76 -4.51
C ARG A 120 -12.57 9.40 -4.94
N ARG A 121 -13.46 8.63 -5.57
CA ARG A 121 -14.71 9.14 -6.14
C ARG A 121 -15.92 8.62 -5.36
N GLN A 122 -16.86 9.52 -5.04
CA GLN A 122 -18.20 9.17 -4.59
C GLN A 122 -19.20 10.28 -4.98
N ARG A 123 -20.22 9.94 -5.78
CA ARG A 123 -21.06 10.93 -6.52
C ARG A 123 -21.68 12.06 -5.69
N ARG A 124 -21.98 11.83 -4.41
CA ARG A 124 -22.81 12.77 -3.62
C ARG A 124 -22.09 14.07 -3.24
N TRP A 125 -20.76 14.07 -3.15
CA TRP A 125 -20.00 15.23 -2.62
C TRP A 125 -18.68 15.52 -3.38
N GLY A 126 -18.56 15.03 -4.61
CA GLY A 126 -17.38 15.22 -5.46
C GLY A 126 -16.31 14.14 -5.27
N HIS A 127 -15.05 14.51 -5.44
CA HIS A 127 -13.90 13.62 -5.30
C HIS A 127 -12.94 14.15 -4.22
N THR A 128 -12.15 13.26 -3.63
CA THR A 128 -11.00 13.68 -2.81
C THR A 128 -9.76 13.73 -3.66
N VAL A 129 -8.80 14.56 -3.27
CA VAL A 129 -7.44 14.54 -3.80
C VAL A 129 -6.51 14.33 -2.62
N GLN A 130 -5.60 13.37 -2.73
CA GLN A 130 -4.53 13.15 -1.78
C GLN A 130 -3.22 13.06 -2.56
N VAL A 131 -2.20 13.76 -2.08
CA VAL A 131 -0.88 13.80 -2.71
C VAL A 131 0.14 13.28 -1.72
N LEU A 132 1.03 12.41 -2.20
CA LEU A 132 2.16 11.88 -1.45
C LEU A 132 3.45 12.12 -2.25
N GLY A 133 4.53 12.49 -1.58
CA GLY A 133 5.85 12.69 -2.20
C GLY A 133 6.71 11.44 -2.06
N ALA A 134 7.36 11.03 -3.14
CA ALA A 134 8.30 9.92 -3.12
C ALA A 134 9.48 10.23 -2.21
N LEU A 135 9.85 9.28 -1.36
CA LEU A 135 11.13 9.31 -0.67
C LEU A 135 12.18 8.76 -1.64
N GLY A 136 13.20 9.57 -1.96
CA GLY A 136 14.33 9.11 -2.77
C GLY A 136 14.98 7.83 -2.20
N GLU A 137 15.60 7.02 -3.05
CA GLU A 137 16.09 5.66 -2.73
C GLU A 137 16.93 5.58 -1.45
N ALA A 138 17.71 6.62 -1.13
CA ALA A 138 18.54 6.67 0.08
C ALA A 138 17.74 6.65 1.39
N CYS A 139 16.49 7.12 1.40
CA CYS A 139 15.66 7.19 2.61
C CYS A 139 14.82 5.92 2.82
N ALA A 140 14.45 5.23 1.73
CA ALA A 140 13.68 3.97 1.79
C ALA A 140 14.47 2.83 2.45
N ALA A 141 15.78 2.73 2.18
CA ALA A 141 16.66 1.72 2.78
C ALA A 141 16.82 1.87 4.32
N SER A 142 16.78 3.10 4.84
CA SER A 142 16.86 3.35 6.28
C SER A 142 15.60 2.92 7.03
N PHE A 143 14.44 2.89 6.37
CA PHE A 143 13.17 2.52 7.00
C PHE A 143 12.98 0.99 7.09
N GLN A 144 13.40 0.24 6.06
CA GLN A 144 13.37 -1.23 6.07
C GLN A 144 14.23 -1.84 7.19
N LEU A 145 15.35 -1.20 7.53
CA LEU A 145 16.20 -1.61 8.65
C LEU A 145 15.56 -1.33 10.03
N LEU A 146 14.66 -0.34 10.13
CA LEU A 146 13.98 0.00 11.39
C LEU A 146 12.72 -0.83 11.64
N SER A 147 12.03 -1.32 10.59
CA SER A 147 10.91 -2.25 10.71
C SER A 147 11.34 -3.71 10.91
N GLY A 148 12.61 -4.03 10.74
CA GLY A 148 13.17 -5.39 10.79
C GLY A 148 13.95 -5.72 12.05
N ALA A 149 13.42 -5.43 13.25
CA ALA A 149 14.08 -5.79 14.52
C ALA A 149 13.10 -6.37 15.56
N SER A 150 12.53 -7.54 15.29
CA SER A 150 12.21 -8.56 16.30
C SER A 150 12.15 -9.91 15.57
N SER A 151 13.11 -10.80 15.69
CA SER A 151 13.42 -11.57 16.89
C SER A 151 14.89 -12.00 16.91
N GLY A 152 15.51 -11.91 18.09
CA GLY A 152 16.88 -12.35 18.33
C GLY A 152 17.01 -13.86 18.55
N SER A 153 18.08 -14.41 17.98
CA SER A 153 19.07 -15.33 18.57
C SER A 153 18.62 -16.50 19.45
N SER A 154 18.91 -17.72 19.01
CA SER A 154 19.65 -18.67 19.87
C SER A 154 20.65 -19.46 19.03
N GLY A 155 21.93 -19.37 19.40
CA GLY A 155 23.03 -19.98 18.67
C GLY A 155 23.22 -21.47 18.96
N ALA A 156 23.97 -22.11 18.06
CA ALA A 156 24.85 -23.23 18.35
C ALA A 156 25.90 -23.30 17.24
N MET A 157 27.09 -22.76 17.53
CA MET A 157 28.32 -23.02 16.78
C MET A 157 28.73 -24.47 17.09
N THR A 158 28.70 -25.36 16.09
CA THR A 158 29.44 -26.62 16.15
C THR A 158 30.47 -26.65 15.03
N THR A 159 31.73 -26.56 15.44
CA THR A 159 32.92 -26.66 14.61
C THR A 159 33.06 -28.09 14.09
N SER A 160 32.89 -28.30 12.79
CA SER A 160 33.24 -29.57 12.14
C SER A 160 34.71 -29.53 11.71
N HIS A 161 35.55 -30.28 12.43
CA HIS A 161 36.93 -30.53 12.07
C HIS A 161 37.00 -31.33 10.76
N LYS A 162 37.60 -30.75 9.72
CA LYS A 162 38.05 -31.47 8.53
C LYS A 162 39.34 -32.25 8.87
N HIS A 163 39.27 -33.56 8.78
CA HIS A 163 40.45 -34.45 8.75
C HIS A 163 41.17 -34.32 7.40
N PRO A 164 42.52 -34.32 7.35
CA PRO A 164 43.27 -34.39 6.10
C PRO A 164 43.38 -35.84 5.57
N PRO A 165 43.60 -36.04 4.26
CA PRO A 165 43.68 -37.38 3.66
C PRO A 165 45.06 -38.02 3.91
N ALA A 166 45.06 -39.27 4.38
CA ALA A 166 46.25 -40.10 4.42
C ALA A 166 46.48 -40.74 3.04
N GLY A 167 47.60 -40.40 2.41
CA GLY A 167 48.12 -41.11 1.25
C GLY A 167 48.79 -42.42 1.69
N PHE A 168 48.52 -43.49 0.95
CA PHE A 168 49.26 -44.74 1.00
C PHE A 168 50.03 -44.87 -0.32
N LYS A 169 51.37 -44.83 -0.25
CA LYS A 169 52.30 -45.25 -1.30
C LYS A 169 53.28 -46.23 -0.64
N SER A 170 53.63 -47.24 -1.45
CA SER A 170 54.50 -48.42 -1.24
C SER A 170 53.96 -49.49 -0.29
#